data_AF-A0A2N2KUD2-F1
#
_entry.id   AF-A0A2N2KUD2-F1
#
_cell.length_a   1.000
_cell.length_b   1.000
_cell.length_c   1.000
_cell.angle_alpha   90.00
_cell.angle_beta   90.00
_cell.angle_gamma   90.00
#
_symmetry.space_group_name_H-M   'P 1'
#
loop_
_entity.id
_entity.type
_entity.pdbx_description
1 polymer ?
#
loop_
_entity_poly.entity_id
_entity_poly.type
_entity_poly.pdbx_seq_one_letter_code
_entity_poly.pdbx_strand_id
1 'polypeptide(L)'
;MSDTLFKIKQIVSLILFVAMLSLMGMITSRPIMILAYAGFFLAVIAIMYFLMRKRQRHFELVQSSSNLFNKIVGGVLLALALATPLLIAFRTSVIKLPAELSSGAAFGIVGGVSILFLALLFAAQYMINVKGKELPQRIIGYVLFVIAAALPGILMSRVDSSTSGIGSVYYVAMAVLILAFNGIGLITHQD
;
A
#
# COMPACT_ATOMS: atom_id res chain seq x y z
N MET A 1 13.72 -15.68 31.84
CA MET A 1 12.87 -14.46 31.93
C MET A 1 12.75 -13.69 30.60
N SER A 2 13.44 -14.08 29.51
CA SER A 2 13.35 -13.40 28.20
C SER A 2 12.09 -13.74 27.39
N ASP A 3 11.56 -14.97 27.51
CA ASP A 3 10.44 -15.43 26.67
C ASP A 3 9.10 -14.79 26.99
N THR A 4 8.82 -14.51 28.27
CA THR A 4 7.57 -13.84 28.67
C THR A 4 7.57 -12.39 28.20
N LEU A 5 8.69 -11.67 28.34
CA LEU A 5 8.83 -10.29 27.88
C LEU A 5 8.74 -10.20 26.34
N PHE A 6 9.32 -11.17 25.63
CA PHE A 6 9.21 -11.26 24.17
C PHE A 6 7.77 -11.51 23.71
N LYS A 7 7.06 -12.47 24.32
CA LYS A 7 5.64 -12.75 24.02
C LYS A 7 4.74 -11.55 24.32
N ILE A 8 4.97 -10.86 25.44
CA ILE A 8 4.22 -9.65 25.79
C ILE A 8 4.43 -8.57 24.74
N LYS A 9 5.68 -8.30 24.32
CA LYS A 9 5.97 -7.34 23.24
C LYS A 9 5.24 -7.70 21.95
N GLN A 10 5.25 -8.98 21.57
CA GLN A 10 4.57 -9.43 20.35
C GLN A 10 3.05 -9.24 20.40
N ILE A 11 2.43 -9.54 21.54
CA ILE A 11 0.98 -9.33 21.75
C ILE A 11 0.65 -7.84 21.74
N VAL A 12 1.45 -7.01 22.43
CA VAL A 12 1.25 -5.55 22.46
C VAL A 12 1.40 -4.96 21.05
N SER A 13 2.41 -5.38 20.29
CA SER A 13 2.58 -4.97 18.89
C SER A 13 1.41 -5.41 18.02
N LEU A 14 0.86 -6.62 18.22
CA LEU A 14 -0.32 -7.08 17.49
C LEU A 14 -1.56 -6.23 17.82
N ILE A 15 -1.79 -5.92 19.10
CA ILE A 15 -2.91 -5.09 19.54
C ILE A 15 -2.78 -3.68 18.94
N LEU A 16 -1.59 -3.08 19.03
CA LEU A 16 -1.32 -1.76 18.43
C LEU A 16 -1.53 -1.78 16.91
N PHE A 17 -1.09 -2.84 16.24
CA PHE A 17 -1.27 -3.00 14.80
C PHE A 17 -2.76 -3.07 14.43
N VAL A 18 -3.55 -3.91 15.10
CA VAL A 18 -4.99 -4.00 14.89
C VAL A 18 -5.69 -2.69 15.21
N ALA A 19 -5.30 -2.01 16.30
CA ALA A 19 -5.84 -0.71 16.67
C ALA A 19 -5.59 0.33 15.56
N MET A 20 -4.36 0.43 15.06
CA MET A 20 -4.01 1.35 13.96
C MET A 20 -4.78 1.02 12.68
N LEU A 21 -4.92 -0.25 12.32
CA LEU A 21 -5.70 -0.66 11.15
C LEU A 21 -7.20 -0.38 11.33
N SER A 22 -7.73 -0.54 12.54
CA SER A 22 -9.14 -0.26 12.84
C SER A 22 -9.53 1.21 12.63
N LEU A 23 -8.56 2.13 12.76
CA LEU A 23 -8.75 3.55 12.47
C LEU A 23 -9.18 3.82 11.02
N MET A 24 -8.97 2.87 10.10
CA MET A 24 -9.55 2.93 8.75
C MET A 24 -11.08 3.06 8.77
N GLY A 25 -11.76 2.55 9.81
CA GLY A 25 -13.21 2.71 9.96
C GLY A 25 -13.65 4.18 10.07
N MET A 26 -12.78 5.10 10.51
CA MET A 26 -13.08 6.53 10.60
C MET A 26 -13.38 7.17 9.25
N ILE A 27 -12.90 6.57 8.16
CA ILE A 27 -13.09 7.06 6.78
C ILE A 27 -14.58 7.07 6.42
N THR A 28 -15.36 6.15 6.97
CA THR A 28 -16.80 6.04 6.70
C THR A 28 -17.66 7.03 7.48
N SER A 29 -17.06 7.89 8.31
CA SER A 29 -17.73 8.83 9.24
C SER A 29 -18.69 8.18 10.26
N ARG A 30 -18.69 6.84 10.37
CA ARG A 30 -19.51 6.08 11.31
C ARG A 30 -18.62 5.42 12.37
N PRO A 31 -18.72 5.79 13.66
CA PRO A 31 -17.87 5.24 14.72
C PRO A 31 -17.93 3.71 14.81
N ILE A 32 -19.09 3.12 14.53
CA ILE A 32 -19.30 1.67 14.56
C ILE A 32 -18.43 0.91 13.56
N MET A 33 -18.02 1.57 12.47
CA MET A 33 -17.17 0.97 11.45
C MET A 33 -15.75 0.75 11.96
N ILE A 34 -15.27 1.50 12.95
CA ILE A 34 -13.96 1.24 13.59
C ILE A 34 -13.95 -0.17 14.19
N LEU A 35 -15.01 -0.53 14.90
CA LEU A 35 -15.17 -1.87 15.48
C LEU A 35 -15.32 -2.95 14.39
N ALA A 36 -16.06 -2.64 13.32
CA ALA A 36 -16.20 -3.57 12.19
C ALA A 36 -14.85 -3.86 11.50
N TYR A 37 -14.03 -2.83 11.25
CA TYR A 37 -12.69 -2.98 10.70
C TYR A 37 -11.75 -3.73 11.67
N ALA A 38 -11.82 -3.46 12.97
CA ALA A 38 -11.06 -4.23 13.96
C ALA A 38 -11.40 -5.73 13.91
N GLY A 39 -12.70 -6.06 13.90
CA GLY A 39 -13.18 -7.44 13.76
C GLY A 39 -12.72 -8.09 12.45
N PHE A 40 -12.80 -7.34 11.34
CA PHE A 40 -12.34 -7.81 10.03
C PHE A 40 -10.83 -8.12 10.03
N PHE A 41 -9.98 -7.21 10.50
CA PHE A 41 -8.53 -7.45 10.52
C PHE A 41 -8.14 -8.58 11.48
N LEU A 42 -8.80 -8.72 12.63
CA LEU A 42 -8.61 -9.87 13.51
C LEU A 42 -8.97 -11.18 12.81
N ALA A 43 -10.07 -11.22 12.06
CA ALA A 43 -10.47 -12.39 11.29
C ALA A 43 -9.43 -12.72 10.21
N VAL A 44 -8.95 -11.74 9.45
CA VAL A 44 -7.90 -11.93 8.44
C VAL A 44 -6.61 -12.46 9.07
N ILE A 45 -6.15 -11.88 10.18
CA ILE A 45 -4.95 -12.33 10.90
C ILE A 45 -5.14 -13.75 11.41
N ALA A 46 -6.31 -14.08 11.97
CA ALA A 46 -6.62 -15.43 12.43
C ALA A 46 -6.58 -16.42 11.26
N ILE A 47 -7.22 -16.12 10.13
CA ILE A 47 -7.19 -16.95 8.93
C ILE A 47 -5.76 -17.15 8.43
N MET A 48 -4.98 -16.08 8.33
CA MET A 48 -3.56 -16.15 7.94
C MET A 48 -2.77 -17.05 8.89
N TYR A 49 -2.96 -16.89 10.20
CA TYR A 49 -2.33 -17.75 11.20
C TYR A 49 -2.74 -19.23 11.01
N PHE A 50 -4.02 -19.52 10.79
CA PHE A 50 -4.50 -20.88 10.55
C PHE A 50 -3.94 -21.51 9.26
N LEU A 51 -3.82 -20.72 8.19
CA LEU A 51 -3.25 -21.16 6.91
C LEU A 51 -1.72 -21.36 7.00
N MET A 52 -1.04 -20.45 7.69
CA MET A 52 0.42 -20.45 7.77
C MET A 52 0.98 -21.41 8.83
N ARG A 53 0.24 -21.71 9.91
CA ARG A 53 0.74 -22.61 10.98
C ARG A 53 1.13 -24.00 10.47
N LYS A 54 0.56 -24.44 9.35
CA LYS A 54 0.85 -25.74 8.71
C LYS A 54 1.83 -25.65 7.53
N ARG A 55 2.04 -24.47 6.93
CA ARG A 55 2.92 -24.27 5.77
C ARG A 55 4.38 -23.96 6.12
N GLN A 56 4.72 -23.84 7.41
CA GLN A 56 6.08 -23.47 7.84
C GLN A 56 7.18 -24.52 7.61
N ARG A 57 6.97 -25.59 6.83
CA ARG A 57 8.01 -26.63 6.68
C ARG A 57 8.46 -27.00 5.28
N HIS A 58 7.76 -26.73 4.20
CA HIS A 58 8.26 -27.10 2.87
C HIS A 58 8.24 -25.89 1.95
N PHE A 59 9.44 -25.41 1.59
CA PHE A 59 9.69 -24.77 0.30
C PHE A 59 9.36 -25.82 -0.77
N GLU A 60 8.08 -26.01 -1.02
CA GLU A 60 7.66 -26.78 -2.19
C GLU A 60 8.17 -26.02 -3.41
N LEU A 61 8.92 -26.74 -4.25
CA LEU A 61 9.34 -26.32 -5.58
C LEU A 61 8.07 -25.90 -6.34
N VAL A 62 7.73 -24.62 -6.26
CA VAL A 62 6.65 -24.03 -7.05
C VAL A 62 7.06 -24.22 -8.50
N GLN A 63 6.19 -24.82 -9.32
CA GLN A 63 6.41 -24.93 -10.75
C GLN A 63 6.90 -23.59 -11.29
N SER A 64 8.06 -23.59 -11.95
CA SER A 64 8.65 -22.40 -12.54
C SER A 64 7.63 -21.76 -13.48
N SER A 65 7.08 -20.61 -13.08
CA SER A 65 6.22 -19.82 -13.94
C SER A 65 7.02 -19.38 -15.17
N SER A 66 6.38 -19.36 -16.34
CA SER A 66 7.03 -18.90 -17.57
C SER A 66 7.48 -17.43 -17.42
N ASN A 67 8.74 -17.16 -17.75
CA ASN A 67 9.30 -15.81 -17.73
C ASN A 67 8.45 -14.82 -18.56
N LEU A 68 7.96 -15.26 -19.72
CA LEU A 68 7.08 -14.44 -20.56
C LEU A 68 5.75 -14.13 -19.87
N PHE A 69 5.15 -15.12 -19.20
CA PHE A 69 3.91 -14.94 -18.45
C PHE A 69 4.10 -13.92 -17.32
N ASN A 70 5.18 -14.05 -16.52
CA ASN A 70 5.49 -13.12 -15.45
C ASN A 70 5.70 -11.68 -15.94
N LYS A 71 6.38 -11.50 -17.08
CA LYS A 71 6.56 -10.18 -17.70
C LYS A 71 5.25 -9.57 -18.16
N ILE A 72 4.37 -10.34 -18.81
CA ILE A 72 3.07 -9.86 -19.27
C ILE A 72 2.21 -9.46 -18.07
N VAL A 73 2.05 -10.36 -17.08
CA VAL A 73 1.24 -10.09 -15.89
C VAL A 73 1.82 -8.91 -15.11
N GLY A 74 3.14 -8.87 -14.91
CA GLY A 74 3.80 -7.77 -14.22
C GLY A 74 3.62 -6.43 -14.93
N GLY A 75 3.75 -6.40 -16.26
CA GLY A 75 3.49 -5.22 -17.07
C GLY A 75 2.04 -4.74 -16.99
N VAL A 76 1.08 -5.67 -17.03
CA VAL A 76 -0.35 -5.36 -16.85
C VAL A 76 -0.61 -4.78 -15.46
N LEU A 77 -0.02 -5.35 -14.41
CA LEU A 77 -0.18 -4.83 -13.04
C LEU A 77 0.38 -3.41 -12.90
N LEU A 78 1.52 -3.10 -13.52
CA LEU A 78 2.08 -1.74 -13.52
C LEU A 78 1.24 -0.75 -14.31
N ALA A 79 0.71 -1.16 -15.47
CA ALA A 79 -0.22 -0.35 -16.24
C ALA A 79 -1.50 -0.06 -15.43
N LEU A 80 -2.03 -1.08 -14.73
CA LEU A 80 -3.16 -0.91 -13.83
C LEU A 80 -2.81 -0.01 -12.64
N ALA A 81 -1.60 -0.09 -12.08
CA ALA A 81 -1.17 0.79 -11.00
C ALA A 81 -1.18 2.27 -11.42
N LEU A 82 -0.85 2.57 -12.67
CA LEU A 82 -0.95 3.92 -13.24
C LEU A 82 -2.38 4.32 -13.60
N ALA A 83 -3.18 3.38 -14.11
CA ALA A 83 -4.55 3.66 -14.53
C ALA A 83 -5.51 3.80 -13.35
N THR A 84 -5.29 3.06 -12.25
CA THR A 84 -6.22 2.96 -11.11
C THR A 84 -6.57 4.33 -10.50
N PRO A 85 -5.61 5.23 -10.22
CA PRO A 85 -5.94 6.55 -9.68
C PRO A 85 -6.84 7.37 -10.60
N LEU A 86 -6.58 7.33 -11.90
CA LEU A 86 -7.38 8.03 -12.92
C LEU A 86 -8.78 7.42 -13.02
N LEU A 87 -8.88 6.09 -13.07
CA LEU A 87 -10.17 5.40 -13.11
C LEU A 87 -11.01 5.73 -11.88
N ILE A 88 -10.42 5.69 -10.69
CA ILE A 88 -11.14 6.00 -9.45
C ILE A 88 -11.53 7.48 -9.41
N ALA A 89 -10.62 8.40 -9.75
CA ALA A 89 -10.89 9.84 -9.72
C ALA A 89 -11.99 10.29 -10.69
N PHE A 90 -12.11 9.64 -11.87
CA PHE A 90 -13.07 10.05 -12.90
C PHE A 90 -14.32 9.17 -13.04
N ARG A 91 -14.30 7.93 -12.53
CA ARG A 91 -15.43 6.99 -12.67
C ARG A 91 -16.16 6.73 -11.36
N THR A 92 -15.63 7.20 -10.24
CA THR A 92 -16.22 6.92 -8.93
C THR A 92 -16.35 8.20 -8.10
N SER A 93 -17.23 8.17 -7.10
CA SER A 93 -17.39 9.23 -6.10
C SER A 93 -16.44 9.09 -4.91
N VAL A 94 -15.45 8.19 -5.00
CA VAL A 94 -14.50 7.89 -3.92
C VAL A 94 -13.58 9.08 -3.65
N ILE A 95 -13.16 9.80 -4.70
CA ILE A 95 -12.37 11.03 -4.61
C ILE A 95 -13.24 12.18 -5.13
N LYS A 96 -13.45 13.19 -4.30
CA LYS A 96 -14.16 14.41 -4.70
C LYS A 96 -13.13 15.42 -5.22
N LEU A 97 -13.10 15.60 -6.53
CA LEU A 97 -12.30 16.64 -7.15
C LEU A 97 -13.07 17.98 -7.14
N PRO A 98 -12.38 19.13 -7.02
CA PRO A 98 -12.99 20.46 -7.12
C PRO A 98 -13.76 20.61 -8.44
N ALA A 99 -14.99 21.14 -8.36
CA ALA A 99 -15.86 21.32 -9.53
C ALA A 99 -15.30 22.34 -10.54
N GLU A 100 -14.41 23.21 -10.10
CA GLU A 100 -13.77 24.26 -10.92
C GLU A 100 -12.61 23.74 -11.76
N LEU A 101 -12.10 22.53 -11.47
CA LEU A 101 -11.00 21.94 -12.23
C LEU A 101 -11.51 21.39 -13.56
N SER A 102 -10.88 21.83 -14.66
CA SER A 102 -11.12 21.22 -15.96
C SER A 102 -10.68 19.75 -15.96
N SER A 103 -11.39 18.91 -16.72
CA SER A 103 -11.09 17.47 -16.80
C SER A 103 -9.65 17.19 -17.23
N GLY A 104 -9.10 18.04 -18.11
CA GLY A 104 -7.69 17.95 -18.54
C GLY A 104 -6.70 18.28 -17.42
N ALA A 105 -6.96 19.32 -16.64
CA ALA A 105 -6.11 19.68 -15.49
C ALA A 105 -6.17 18.59 -14.40
N ALA A 106 -7.37 18.08 -14.08
CA ALA A 106 -7.54 16.98 -13.16
C ALA A 106 -6.78 15.72 -13.61
N PHE A 107 -6.80 15.41 -14.90
CA PHE A 107 -6.09 14.24 -15.46
C PHE A 107 -4.58 14.41 -15.32
N GLY A 108 -4.07 15.60 -15.66
CA GLY A 108 -2.65 15.94 -15.49
C GLY A 108 -2.18 15.86 -14.05
N ILE A 109 -2.97 16.38 -13.11
CA ILE A 109 -2.63 16.36 -11.67
C ILE A 109 -2.65 14.93 -11.13
N VAL A 110 -3.76 14.19 -11.31
CA VAL A 110 -3.90 12.83 -10.78
C VAL A 110 -2.86 11.90 -11.42
N GLY A 111 -2.67 11.99 -12.73
CA GLY A 111 -1.65 11.22 -13.45
C GLY A 111 -0.23 11.56 -12.98
N GLY A 112 0.10 12.85 -12.90
CA GLY A 112 1.41 13.33 -12.44
C GLY A 112 1.74 12.91 -11.01
N VAL A 113 0.77 13.03 -10.10
CA VAL A 113 0.90 12.59 -8.70
C VAL A 113 1.09 11.07 -8.63
N SER A 114 0.39 10.31 -9.45
CA SER A 114 0.53 8.84 -9.50
C SER A 114 1.93 8.41 -9.96
N ILE A 115 2.45 9.07 -11.01
CA ILE A 115 3.81 8.83 -11.50
C ILE A 115 4.84 9.21 -10.42
N LEU A 116 4.69 10.38 -9.79
CA LEU A 116 5.58 10.82 -8.72
C LEU A 116 5.57 9.85 -7.53
N PHE A 117 4.38 9.41 -7.10
CA PHE A 117 4.21 8.45 -6.02
C PHE A 117 4.94 7.13 -6.31
N LEU A 118 4.75 6.56 -7.51
CA LEU A 118 5.44 5.34 -7.93
C LEU A 118 6.95 5.54 -8.04
N ALA A 119 7.40 6.66 -8.61
CA ALA A 119 8.82 6.98 -8.73
C ALA A 119 9.50 7.05 -7.35
N LEU A 120 8.85 7.70 -6.38
CA LEU A 120 9.36 7.76 -5.00
C LEU A 120 9.40 6.38 -4.34
N LEU A 121 8.36 5.56 -4.52
CA LEU A 121 8.34 4.19 -3.97
C LEU A 121 9.42 3.30 -4.58
N PHE A 122 9.58 3.33 -5.90
CA PHE A 122 10.59 2.53 -6.58
C PHE A 122 12.00 3.02 -6.26
N ALA A 123 12.21 4.32 -6.17
CA ALA A 123 13.47 4.89 -5.72
C ALA A 123 13.78 4.49 -4.27
N ALA A 124 12.79 4.56 -3.36
CA ALA A 124 12.94 4.10 -1.98
C ALA A 124 13.31 2.62 -1.92
N GLN A 125 12.59 1.77 -2.64
CA GLN A 125 12.85 0.32 -2.70
C GLN A 125 14.24 0.02 -3.26
N TYR A 126 14.64 0.70 -4.33
CA TYR A 126 15.97 0.55 -4.93
C TYR A 126 17.07 0.95 -3.93
N MET A 127 16.91 2.10 -3.26
CA MET A 127 17.87 2.60 -2.27
C MET A 127 17.98 1.69 -1.04
N ILE A 128 16.87 1.09 -0.58
CA ILE A 128 16.86 0.20 0.57
C ILE A 128 17.40 -1.19 0.21
N ASN A 129 16.96 -1.78 -0.91
CA ASN A 129 17.20 -3.19 -1.20
C ASN A 129 18.42 -3.44 -2.09
N VAL A 130 18.68 -2.58 -3.07
CA VAL A 130 19.82 -2.75 -4.00
C VAL A 130 21.05 -2.02 -3.48
N LYS A 131 20.84 -0.78 -3.05
CA LYS A 131 21.88 0.16 -2.64
C LYS A 131 22.10 0.20 -1.11
N GLY A 132 21.24 -0.45 -0.33
CA GLY A 132 21.24 -0.38 1.14
C GLY A 132 22.37 -1.10 1.86
N LYS A 133 23.44 -1.51 1.16
CA LYS A 133 24.69 -2.00 1.78
C LYS A 133 25.35 -0.91 2.62
N GLU A 134 25.23 0.35 2.18
CA GLU A 134 25.72 1.51 2.92
C GLU A 134 24.60 2.17 3.74
N LEU A 135 24.91 2.50 5.00
CA LEU A 135 23.95 3.11 5.92
C LEU A 135 23.33 4.42 5.37
N PRO A 136 24.09 5.35 4.75
CA PRO A 136 23.51 6.58 4.21
C PRO A 136 22.47 6.32 3.10
N GLN A 137 22.73 5.36 2.21
CA GLN A 137 21.83 5.03 1.10
C GLN A 137 20.52 4.44 1.64
N ARG A 138 20.61 3.60 2.69
CA ARG A 138 19.45 3.04 3.37
C ARG A 138 18.62 4.12 4.08
N ILE A 139 19.27 5.10 4.72
CA ILE A 139 18.58 6.25 5.34
C ILE A 139 17.82 7.05 4.29
N ILE A 140 18.45 7.39 3.16
CA ILE A 140 17.79 8.11 2.07
C ILE A 140 16.57 7.34 1.57
N GLY A 141 16.70 6.02 1.39
CA GLY A 141 15.58 5.17 0.98
C GLY A 141 14.40 5.22 1.95
N TYR A 142 14.63 5.16 3.26
CA TYR A 142 13.57 5.31 4.26
C TYR A 142 12.95 6.72 4.27
N VAL A 143 13.76 7.76 4.08
CA VAL A 143 13.24 9.14 3.96
C VAL A 143 12.33 9.26 2.74
N LEU A 144 12.73 8.72 1.59
CA LEU A 144 11.88 8.70 0.39
C LEU A 144 10.58 7.94 0.62
N PHE A 145 10.63 6.81 1.34
CA PHE A 145 9.43 6.04 1.69
C PHE A 145 8.46 6.86 2.58
N VAL A 146 8.99 7.57 3.59
CA VAL A 146 8.17 8.45 4.44
C VAL A 146 7.54 9.58 3.64
N ILE A 147 8.30 10.21 2.72
CA ILE A 147 7.78 11.26 1.83
C ILE A 147 6.67 10.69 0.94
N ALA A 148 6.89 9.52 0.32
CA ALA A 148 5.89 8.86 -0.51
C ALA A 148 4.61 8.54 0.27
N ALA A 149 4.73 8.05 1.51
CA ALA A 149 3.60 7.73 2.38
C ALA A 149 2.82 8.97 2.83
N ALA A 150 3.48 10.12 2.99
CA ALA A 150 2.81 11.37 3.35
C ALA A 150 2.11 12.04 2.15
N LEU A 151 2.58 11.78 0.92
CA LEU A 151 2.14 12.47 -0.29
C LEU A 151 0.62 12.42 -0.53
N PRO A 152 -0.08 11.26 -0.47
CA PRO A 152 -1.52 11.19 -0.69
C PRO A 152 -2.31 12.07 0.29
N GLY A 153 -1.97 12.01 1.57
CA GLY A 153 -2.65 12.76 2.62
C GLY A 153 -2.39 14.26 2.54
N ILE A 154 -1.13 14.67 2.32
CA ILE A 154 -0.77 16.09 2.19
C ILE A 154 -1.49 16.71 1.00
N LEU A 155 -1.48 16.05 -0.16
CA LEU A 155 -2.12 16.60 -1.36
C LEU A 155 -3.64 16.67 -1.19
N MET A 156 -4.26 15.61 -0.66
CA MET A 156 -5.71 15.60 -0.45
C MET A 156 -6.15 16.65 0.57
N SER A 157 -5.37 16.91 1.63
CA SER A 157 -5.71 17.92 2.63
C SER A 157 -5.85 19.35 2.09
N ARG A 158 -5.28 19.63 0.91
CA ARG A 158 -5.41 20.93 0.21
C ARG A 158 -6.71 21.05 -0.57
N VAL A 159 -7.36 19.92 -0.84
CA VAL A 159 -8.57 19.82 -1.66
C VAL A 159 -9.79 19.54 -0.78
N ASP A 160 -9.67 18.54 0.10
CA ASP A 160 -10.69 18.13 1.05
C ASP A 160 -10.00 17.68 2.34
N SER A 161 -10.22 18.44 3.41
CA SER A 161 -9.66 18.20 4.75
C SER A 161 -10.49 17.21 5.58
N SER A 162 -11.57 16.65 5.02
CA SER A 162 -12.35 15.65 5.71
C SER A 162 -11.58 14.33 5.88
N THR A 163 -11.84 13.64 6.99
CA THR A 163 -11.27 12.30 7.24
C THR A 163 -11.63 11.30 6.15
N SER A 164 -12.84 11.44 5.57
CA SER A 164 -13.29 10.59 4.45
C SER A 164 -12.49 10.85 3.18
N GLY A 165 -12.23 12.12 2.85
CA GLY A 165 -11.48 12.51 1.65
C GLY A 165 -10.02 12.07 1.75
N ILE A 166 -9.35 12.39 2.86
CA ILE A 166 -7.95 11.96 3.09
C ILE A 166 -7.85 10.43 3.08
N GLY A 167 -8.76 9.75 3.78
CA GLY A 167 -8.77 8.30 3.86
C GLY A 167 -9.02 7.59 2.54
N SER A 168 -9.89 8.13 1.69
CA SER A 168 -10.20 7.50 0.41
C SER A 168 -9.00 7.52 -0.55
N VAL A 169 -8.23 8.61 -0.56
CA VAL A 169 -6.99 8.69 -1.36
C VAL A 169 -5.93 7.70 -0.84
N TYR A 170 -5.86 7.45 0.47
CA TYR A 170 -4.99 6.41 1.02
C TYR A 170 -5.39 4.99 0.60
N TYR A 171 -6.68 4.69 0.46
CA TYR A 171 -7.12 3.41 -0.11
C TYR A 171 -6.67 3.24 -1.56
N VAL A 172 -6.77 4.31 -2.36
CA VAL A 172 -6.27 4.30 -3.74
C VAL A 172 -4.77 4.10 -3.77
N ALA A 173 -4.01 4.86 -2.97
CA ALA A 173 -2.56 4.74 -2.88
C ALA A 173 -2.12 3.32 -2.47
N MET A 174 -2.86 2.68 -1.54
CA MET A 174 -2.61 1.30 -1.14
C MET A 174 -2.89 0.31 -2.28
N ALA A 175 -3.99 0.46 -3.01
CA ALA A 175 -4.27 -0.38 -4.18
C ALA A 175 -3.17 -0.25 -5.25
N VAL A 176 -2.74 0.98 -5.53
CA VAL A 176 -1.62 1.28 -6.43
C VAL A 176 -0.34 0.61 -5.94
N LEU A 177 -0.03 0.70 -4.65
CA LEU A 177 1.17 0.09 -4.06
C LEU A 177 1.14 -1.44 -4.19
N ILE A 178 0.00 -2.08 -3.93
CA ILE A 178 -0.17 -3.53 -4.09
C ILE A 178 0.06 -3.93 -5.56
N LEU A 179 -0.58 -3.25 -6.50
CA LEU A 179 -0.43 -3.53 -7.93
C LEU A 179 1.02 -3.32 -8.39
N ALA A 180 1.63 -2.20 -8.00
CA ALA A 180 2.97 -1.84 -8.39
C ALA A 180 4.03 -2.79 -7.83
N PHE A 181 3.91 -3.16 -6.55
CA PHE A 181 4.88 -4.04 -5.90
C PHE A 181 4.81 -5.47 -6.42
N ASN A 182 3.60 -6.00 -6.66
CA ASN A 182 3.43 -7.29 -7.32
C ASN A 182 3.89 -7.24 -8.78
N GLY A 183 3.62 -6.14 -9.48
CA GLY A 183 4.04 -5.92 -10.86
C GLY A 183 5.57 -5.95 -11.02
N ILE A 184 6.28 -5.15 -10.22
CA ILE A 184 7.75 -5.20 -10.17
C ILE A 184 8.23 -6.57 -9.71
N GLY A 185 7.62 -7.14 -8.67
CA GLY A 185 7.99 -8.44 -8.12
C GLY A 185 8.08 -9.51 -9.20
N LEU A 186 7.05 -9.61 -10.06
CA LEU A 186 7.01 -10.57 -11.18
C LEU A 186 8.03 -10.26 -12.28
N ILE A 187 8.34 -8.99 -12.52
CA ILE A 187 9.31 -8.59 -13.55
C ILE A 187 10.74 -8.85 -13.09
N THR A 188 11.06 -8.60 -11.82
CA THR A 188 12.44 -8.61 -11.31
C THR A 188 12.84 -9.91 -10.62
N HIS A 189 11.92 -10.63 -9.97
CA HIS A 189 12.20 -11.94 -9.37
C HIS A 189 11.86 -13.02 -10.38
N GLN A 190 12.75 -13.18 -11.36
CA GLN A 190 12.77 -14.33 -12.27
C GLN A 190 13.80 -15.30 -11.67
N ASP A 191 13.32 -16.24 -10.85
CA ASP A 191 14.08 -17.46 -10.55
C ASP A 191 14.01 -18.41 -11.76
#